data_AF-C9LSN0-F1
#
_entry.id   AF-C9LSN0-F1
#
_cell.length_a   1.000
_cell.length_b   1.000
_cell.length_c   1.000
_cell.angle_alpha   90.00
_cell.angle_beta   90.00
_cell.angle_gamma   90.00
#
_symmetry.space_group_name_H-M   'P 1'
#
loop_
_entity.id
_entity.type
_entity.pdbx_description
1 polymer ?
#
loop_
_entity_poly.entity_id
_entity_poly.type
_entity_poly.pdbx_seq_one_letter_code
_entity_poly.pdbx_strand_id
1 'polypeptide(L)'
;MATLLEKTRKINRLLQRAESVEYDSISRVLSAVIDANVYIVNKAGKIFGHAFIDDFECDLMLANVVQQGNFPKRYVSWLLKMDETSPNLKSKTGICAFTEDTDCRFEGKNTTIVPIYGVGDRIGTLIIAKYDTDFTEADLILAEYGATVVGMEMLRDRTQQIEIEARKKATVQIALATLSFSEVKAAKSIFAELEGSEGLLVASKIADRAKITRSVIVNALRKFESAGLIQSKSLGMKGTHIKVLNPYLLEELQRVEN
;
A
#
# COMPACT_ATOMS: atom_id res chain seq x y z
N MET A 1 -3.72 -14.29 34.77
CA MET A 1 -3.11 -13.28 33.86
C MET A 1 -2.02 -13.95 33.04
N ALA A 2 -1.94 -13.66 31.74
CA ALA A 2 -0.87 -14.19 30.90
C ALA A 2 0.48 -13.54 31.25
N THR A 3 1.55 -14.33 31.26
CA THR A 3 2.91 -13.85 31.52
C THR A 3 3.46 -13.03 30.36
N LEU A 4 4.48 -12.20 30.60
CA LEU A 4 5.16 -11.45 29.54
C LEU A 4 5.68 -12.38 28.43
N LEU A 5 6.22 -13.54 28.80
CA LEU A 5 6.70 -14.55 27.84
C LEU A 5 5.57 -15.13 26.97
N GLU A 6 4.38 -15.34 27.53
CA GLU A 6 3.22 -15.79 26.73
C GLU A 6 2.75 -14.70 25.77
N LYS A 7 2.75 -13.44 26.21
CA LYS A 7 2.41 -12.28 25.38
C LYS A 7 3.42 -12.11 24.22
N THR A 8 4.73 -12.23 24.46
CA THR A 8 5.75 -12.18 23.40
C THR A 8 5.63 -13.36 22.43
N ARG A 9 5.28 -14.56 22.91
CA ARG A 9 5.00 -15.73 22.04
C ARG A 9 3.78 -15.50 21.14
N LYS A 10 2.73 -14.81 21.63
CA LYS A 10 1.57 -14.46 20.80
C LYS A 10 1.95 -13.51 19.66
N ILE A 11 2.78 -12.50 19.94
CA ILE A 11 3.30 -11.58 18.92
C ILE A 11 4.17 -12.35 17.91
N ASN A 12 5.08 -13.22 18.36
CA ASN A 12 5.93 -14.05 17.50
C ASN A 12 5.13 -14.89 16.48
N ARG A 13 3.98 -15.43 16.88
CA ARG A 13 3.14 -16.25 15.99
C ARG A 13 2.61 -15.48 14.77
N LEU A 14 2.60 -14.15 14.81
CA LEU A 14 2.27 -13.33 13.64
C LEU A 14 3.30 -13.53 12.52
N LEU A 15 4.60 -13.58 12.86
CA LEU A 15 5.68 -13.80 11.90
C LEU A 15 5.76 -15.23 11.37
N GLN A 16 5.19 -16.20 12.09
CA GLN A 16 5.27 -17.62 11.72
C GLN A 16 4.26 -18.03 10.63
N ARG A 17 3.38 -17.11 10.21
CA ARG A 17 2.40 -17.38 9.16
C ARG A 17 3.07 -17.25 7.79
N ALA A 18 2.88 -18.26 6.94
CA ALA A 18 3.47 -18.30 5.60
C ALA A 18 2.91 -17.20 4.67
N GLU A 19 1.66 -16.81 4.88
CA GLU A 19 0.97 -15.76 4.12
C GLU A 19 1.25 -14.37 4.71
N SER A 20 1.06 -13.32 3.89
CA SER A 20 1.11 -11.93 4.36
C SER A 20 0.04 -11.73 5.44
N VAL A 21 0.42 -11.19 6.60
CA VAL A 21 -0.53 -10.93 7.67
C VAL A 21 -1.13 -9.54 7.49
N GLU A 22 -2.46 -9.46 7.43
CA GLU A 22 -3.15 -8.17 7.40
C GLU A 22 -2.85 -7.35 8.66
N TYR A 23 -2.55 -6.06 8.47
CA TYR A 23 -2.24 -5.14 9.56
C TYR A 23 -3.35 -5.05 10.62
N ASP A 24 -4.62 -5.25 10.25
CA ASP A 24 -5.74 -5.31 11.20
C ASP A 24 -5.68 -6.57 12.09
N SER A 25 -5.19 -7.69 11.56
CA SER A 25 -4.91 -8.87 12.39
C SER A 25 -3.75 -8.61 13.36
N ILE A 26 -2.70 -7.92 12.91
CA ILE A 26 -1.56 -7.56 13.76
C ILE A 26 -2.02 -6.61 14.87
N SER A 27 -2.78 -5.58 14.50
CA SER A 27 -3.29 -4.57 15.43
C SER A 27 -4.16 -5.17 16.51
N ARG A 28 -5.05 -6.12 16.18
CA ARG A 28 -5.87 -6.85 17.16
C ARG A 28 -5.05 -7.67 18.14
N VAL A 29 -4.02 -8.36 17.66
CA VAL A 29 -3.13 -9.13 18.55
C VAL A 29 -2.34 -8.20 19.46
N LEU A 30 -1.80 -7.09 18.95
CA LEU A 30 -1.09 -6.09 19.74
C LEU A 30 -2.00 -5.45 20.79
N SER A 31 -3.22 -5.10 20.40
CA SER A 31 -4.22 -4.51 21.30
C SER A 31 -4.55 -5.46 22.45
N ALA A 32 -4.78 -6.74 22.16
CA ALA A 32 -5.11 -7.74 23.18
C ALA A 32 -3.93 -8.12 24.10
N VAL A 33 -2.68 -8.07 23.62
CA VAL A 33 -1.51 -8.39 24.46
C VAL A 33 -1.05 -7.20 25.30
N ILE A 34 -1.15 -5.97 24.78
CA ILE A 34 -0.76 -4.74 25.48
C ILE A 34 -1.91 -4.21 26.35
N ASP A 35 -3.16 -4.58 26.04
CA ASP A 35 -4.37 -4.04 26.66
C ASP A 35 -4.50 -2.52 26.39
N ALA A 36 -4.44 -2.15 25.11
CA ALA A 36 -4.48 -0.77 24.66
C ALA A 36 -5.06 -0.63 23.25
N ASN A 37 -5.53 0.57 22.92
CA ASN A 37 -5.82 0.94 21.54
C ASN A 37 -4.53 0.98 20.73
N VAL A 38 -4.55 0.47 19.50
CA VAL A 38 -3.39 0.34 18.63
C VAL A 38 -3.67 1.00 17.28
N TYR A 39 -2.70 1.75 16.77
CA TYR A 39 -2.69 2.26 15.41
C TYR A 39 -1.32 2.02 14.78
N ILE A 40 -1.31 1.44 13.58
CA ILE A 40 -0.12 1.28 12.75
C ILE A 40 -0.20 2.31 11.63
N VAL A 41 0.77 3.23 11.60
CA VAL A 41 0.75 4.39 10.70
C VAL A 41 2.04 4.45 9.89
N ASN A 42 1.96 4.67 8.57
CA ASN A 42 3.16 4.87 7.75
C ASN A 42 3.73 6.29 7.85
N LYS A 43 4.89 6.57 7.23
CA LYS A 43 5.50 7.93 7.23
C LYS A 43 4.59 9.03 6.68
N ALA A 44 3.63 8.69 5.82
CA ALA A 44 2.72 9.66 5.19
C ALA A 44 1.46 9.94 6.03
N GLY A 45 1.24 9.19 7.12
CA GLY A 45 0.03 9.29 7.95
C GLY A 45 -1.06 8.30 7.62
N LYS A 46 -0.89 7.45 6.60
CA LYS A 46 -1.87 6.42 6.25
C LYS A 46 -1.90 5.36 7.34
N ILE A 47 -3.11 5.05 7.80
CA ILE A 47 -3.36 3.98 8.76
C ILE A 47 -3.35 2.67 7.99
N PHE A 48 -2.43 1.79 8.35
CA PHE A 48 -2.33 0.45 7.79
C PHE A 48 -3.24 -0.51 8.53
N GLY A 49 -3.33 -0.37 9.85
CA GLY A 49 -4.29 -1.11 10.66
C GLY A 49 -4.50 -0.46 12.01
N HIS A 50 -5.60 -0.83 12.65
CA HIS A 50 -5.94 -0.36 13.99
C HIS A 50 -6.75 -1.41 14.75
N ALA A 51 -6.77 -1.28 16.07
CA ALA A 51 -7.63 -2.07 16.94
C ALA A 51 -7.92 -1.29 18.23
N PHE A 52 -9.12 -1.46 18.75
CA PHE A 52 -9.55 -0.81 19.98
C PHE A 52 -9.82 -1.83 21.07
N ILE A 53 -9.58 -1.44 22.32
CA ILE A 53 -10.11 -2.17 23.47
C ILE A 53 -11.63 -1.97 23.53
N ASP A 54 -12.32 -2.93 24.14
CA ASP A 54 -13.75 -2.80 24.43
C ASP A 54 -13.96 -1.52 25.27
N ASP A 55 -15.06 -0.79 25.02
CA ASP A 55 -15.39 0.54 25.58
C ASP A 55 -14.63 1.76 25.00
N PHE A 56 -13.95 1.64 23.86
CA PHE A 56 -13.45 2.80 23.13
C PHE A 56 -14.58 3.58 22.41
N GLU A 57 -15.06 4.64 23.05
CA GLU A 57 -16.07 5.54 22.48
C GLU A 57 -15.46 6.92 22.17
N CYS A 58 -14.80 7.10 21.03
CA CYS A 58 -14.38 8.43 20.58
C CYS A 58 -14.84 8.70 19.14
N ASP A 59 -16.02 9.28 19.00
CA ASP A 59 -16.65 9.56 17.70
C ASP A 59 -15.78 10.42 16.77
N LEU A 60 -15.05 11.39 17.33
CA LEU A 60 -14.11 12.24 16.57
C LEU A 60 -12.93 11.44 16.00
N MET A 61 -12.39 10.48 16.76
CA MET A 61 -11.33 9.59 16.28
C MET A 61 -11.86 8.65 15.20
N LEU A 62 -13.04 8.09 15.42
CA LEU A 62 -13.67 7.18 14.48
C LEU A 62 -14.00 7.91 13.16
N ALA A 63 -14.64 9.07 13.21
CA ALA A 63 -15.07 9.81 12.03
C ALA A 63 -13.92 10.50 11.27
N ASN A 64 -13.00 11.15 11.97
CA ASN A 64 -12.00 12.00 11.31
C ASN A 64 -10.69 11.28 10.98
N VAL A 65 -10.38 10.16 11.64
CA VAL A 65 -9.08 9.49 11.50
C VAL A 65 -9.25 8.07 10.99
N VAL A 66 -10.13 7.29 11.61
CA VAL A 66 -10.34 5.88 11.24
C VAL A 66 -11.10 5.77 9.91
N GLN A 67 -12.25 6.43 9.76
CA GLN A 67 -13.04 6.40 8.52
C GLN A 67 -12.30 7.05 7.34
N GLN A 68 -11.50 8.09 7.60
CA GLN A 68 -10.66 8.72 6.58
C GLN A 68 -9.37 7.93 6.26
N GLY A 69 -9.01 6.98 7.13
CA GLY A 69 -7.82 6.14 7.00
C GLY A 69 -6.48 6.89 7.09
N ASN A 70 -6.47 8.14 7.57
CA ASN A 70 -5.26 8.97 7.61
C ASN A 70 -5.22 9.88 8.84
N PHE A 71 -4.02 10.06 9.40
CA PHE A 71 -3.74 11.07 10.41
C PHE A 71 -3.50 12.45 9.77
N PRO A 72 -3.87 13.55 10.46
CA PRO A 72 -3.59 14.91 9.98
C PRO A 72 -2.09 15.15 9.77
N LYS A 73 -1.71 15.80 8.67
CA LYS A 73 -0.29 16.04 8.31
C LYS A 73 0.53 16.68 9.44
N ARG A 74 -0.06 17.63 10.17
CA ARG A 74 0.59 18.28 11.32
C ARG A 74 0.94 17.29 12.43
N TYR A 75 0.04 16.35 12.72
CA TYR A 75 0.26 15.30 13.71
C TYR A 75 1.36 14.34 13.24
N VAL A 76 1.32 13.93 11.97
CA VAL A 76 2.36 13.07 11.36
C VAL A 76 3.74 13.71 11.46
N SER A 77 3.87 15.00 11.12
CA SER A 77 5.14 15.72 11.24
C SER A 77 5.66 15.80 12.67
N TRP A 78 4.78 15.76 13.68
CA TRP A 78 5.18 15.68 15.08
C TRP A 78 5.64 14.27 15.46
N LEU A 79 4.93 13.21 15.03
CA LEU A 79 5.33 11.81 15.26
C LEU A 79 6.71 11.50 14.68
N LEU A 80 7.05 12.08 13.53
CA LEU A 80 8.33 11.86 12.86
C LEU A 80 9.52 12.53 13.56
N LYS A 81 9.30 13.41 14.54
CA LYS A 81 10.38 14.01 15.35
C LYS A 81 10.84 13.11 16.51
N MET A 82 10.10 12.05 16.81
CA MET A 82 10.41 11.14 17.90
C MET A 82 11.24 9.99 17.37
N ASP A 83 12.55 10.00 17.57
CA ASP A 83 13.44 8.93 17.11
C ASP A 83 13.50 7.73 18.08
N GLU A 84 13.07 7.92 19.32
CA GLU A 84 12.98 6.90 20.36
C GLU A 84 11.54 6.77 20.88
N THR A 85 11.25 5.64 21.54
CA THR A 85 9.97 5.43 22.21
C THR A 85 9.70 6.56 23.18
N SER A 86 8.56 7.22 23.00
CA SER A 86 8.08 8.30 23.86
C SER A 86 6.91 7.78 24.71
N PRO A 87 7.19 7.23 25.90
CA PRO A 87 6.16 6.61 26.73
C PRO A 87 5.34 7.65 27.48
N ASN A 88 4.11 7.28 27.81
CA ASN A 88 3.30 7.98 28.79
C ASN A 88 3.06 9.48 28.52
N LEU A 89 2.88 9.85 27.24
CA LEU A 89 2.51 11.19 26.83
C LEU A 89 1.06 11.47 27.26
N LYS A 90 0.91 12.27 28.31
CA LYS A 90 -0.38 12.72 28.83
C LYS A 90 -0.81 13.96 28.03
N SER A 91 -2.10 14.03 27.67
CA SER A 91 -2.66 15.24 27.09
C SER A 91 -2.51 16.39 28.09
N LYS A 92 -1.69 17.41 27.78
CA LYS A 92 -1.34 18.47 28.74
C LYS A 92 -2.40 19.56 28.90
N THR A 93 -3.44 19.52 28.09
CA THR A 93 -4.56 20.45 28.14
C THR A 93 -5.75 19.65 27.61
N GLY A 94 -6.96 19.94 28.08
CA GLY A 94 -8.19 19.31 27.59
C GLY A 94 -8.49 19.60 26.11
N ILE A 95 -7.48 19.82 25.25
CA ILE A 95 -7.59 20.08 23.82
C ILE A 95 -7.35 18.77 23.06
N CYS A 96 -8.22 18.46 22.12
CA CYS A 96 -8.11 17.27 21.28
C CYS A 96 -6.80 17.27 20.48
N ALA A 97 -6.09 16.13 20.45
CA ALA A 97 -4.85 16.00 19.67
C ALA A 97 -5.04 16.18 18.14
N PHE A 98 -6.29 16.25 17.67
CA PHE A 98 -6.66 16.31 16.26
C PHE A 98 -7.37 17.62 15.87
N THR A 99 -7.88 18.37 16.82
CA THR A 99 -8.60 19.64 16.59
C THR A 99 -8.24 20.64 17.68
N GLU A 100 -7.79 21.82 17.28
CA GLU A 100 -7.36 22.87 18.23
C GLU A 100 -8.54 23.49 19.00
N ASP A 101 -9.76 23.38 18.47
CA ASP A 101 -10.96 24.07 18.97
C ASP A 101 -11.97 23.12 19.64
N THR A 102 -11.58 21.91 20.02
CA THR A 102 -12.49 20.94 20.64
C THR A 102 -11.95 20.42 21.96
N ASP A 103 -12.75 20.59 23.01
CA ASP A 103 -12.45 19.99 24.31
C ASP A 103 -12.43 18.46 24.16
N CYS A 104 -11.29 17.86 24.49
CA CYS A 104 -11.11 16.43 24.57
C CYS A 104 -11.90 15.93 25.78
N ARG A 105 -13.07 15.33 25.53
CA ARG A 105 -13.88 14.67 26.56
C ARG A 105 -13.17 13.54 27.30
N PHE A 106 -11.98 13.17 26.84
CA PHE A 106 -11.12 12.15 27.44
C PHE A 106 -9.90 12.80 28.09
N GLU A 107 -10.12 13.41 29.26
CA GLU A 107 -9.04 13.68 30.20
C GLU A 107 -8.38 12.35 30.61
N GLY A 108 -7.08 12.36 30.94
CA GLY A 108 -6.40 11.12 31.36
C GLY A 108 -5.97 10.18 30.24
N LYS A 109 -6.17 10.55 28.95
CA LYS A 109 -5.61 9.77 27.82
C LYS A 109 -4.08 9.72 27.92
N ASN A 110 -3.59 8.50 28.10
CA ASN A 110 -2.18 8.19 28.08
C ASN A 110 -1.81 7.59 26.72
N THR A 111 -0.90 8.24 26.00
CA THR A 111 -0.42 7.79 24.69
C THR A 111 1.06 7.46 24.74
N THR A 112 1.46 6.33 24.18
CA THR A 112 2.85 6.00 23.92
C THR A 112 3.09 5.94 22.42
N ILE A 113 4.17 6.59 21.98
CA ILE A 113 4.58 6.62 20.58
C ILE A 113 5.82 5.76 20.41
N VAL A 114 5.73 4.74 19.56
CA VAL A 114 6.84 3.82 19.28
C VAL A 114 7.24 3.95 17.82
N PRO A 115 8.47 4.43 17.54
CA PRO A 115 9.04 4.41 16.20
C PRO A 115 9.08 3.01 15.57
N ILE A 116 8.69 2.90 14.29
CA ILE A 116 8.89 1.67 13.52
C ILE A 116 10.06 1.90 12.57
N TYR A 117 11.16 1.17 12.79
CA TYR A 117 12.32 1.15 11.89
C TYR A 117 12.37 -0.15 11.08
N GLY A 118 12.88 -0.05 9.86
CA GLY A 118 13.20 -1.20 9.01
C GLY A 118 14.51 -0.94 8.27
N VAL A 119 15.50 -1.82 8.46
CA VAL A 119 16.85 -1.70 7.86
C VAL A 119 17.49 -0.32 8.10
N GLY A 120 17.33 0.24 9.30
CA GLY A 120 17.87 1.55 9.67
C GLY A 120 17.01 2.75 9.24
N ASP A 121 15.98 2.56 8.44
CA ASP A 121 15.06 3.63 8.02
C ASP A 121 13.80 3.69 8.89
N ARG A 122 13.41 4.89 9.30
CA ARG A 122 12.12 5.11 10.00
C ARG A 122 10.95 4.89 9.04
N ILE A 123 10.23 3.79 9.08
CA ILE A 123 9.20 3.42 8.07
C ILE A 123 7.75 3.70 8.50
N GLY A 124 7.50 3.85 9.79
CA GLY A 124 6.17 4.12 10.32
C GLY A 124 6.19 4.45 11.81
N THR A 125 5.03 4.52 12.41
CA THR A 125 4.85 4.78 13.84
C THR A 125 3.77 3.86 14.37
N LEU A 126 4.06 3.16 15.46
CA LEU A 126 3.08 2.44 16.26
C LEU A 126 2.62 3.39 17.36
N ILE A 127 1.32 3.63 17.43
CA ILE A 127 0.71 4.48 18.45
C ILE A 127 -0.12 3.56 19.32
N ILE A 128 0.13 3.59 20.63
CA ILE A 128 -0.69 2.90 21.61
C ILE A 128 -1.30 3.89 22.60
N ALA A 129 -2.55 3.67 22.98
CA ALA A 129 -3.24 4.56 23.90
C ALA A 129 -4.18 3.81 24.84
N LYS A 130 -4.17 4.19 26.11
CA LYS A 130 -5.09 3.71 27.14
C LYS A 130 -5.52 4.88 28.04
N TYR A 131 -6.58 4.66 28.81
CA TYR A 131 -7.12 5.66 29.73
C TYR A 131 -6.67 5.36 31.16
N ASP A 132 -6.43 6.42 31.93
CA ASP A 132 -6.26 6.42 33.39
C ASP A 132 -5.20 5.46 33.95
N THR A 133 -4.34 4.93 33.11
CA THR A 133 -3.29 3.98 33.46
C THR A 133 -2.02 4.28 32.69
N ASP A 134 -0.87 4.16 33.34
CA ASP A 134 0.44 4.34 32.72
C ASP A 134 0.94 3.03 32.11
N PHE A 135 1.61 3.10 30.96
CA PHE A 135 2.32 1.98 30.34
C PHE A 135 3.54 1.61 31.18
N THR A 136 3.59 0.35 31.59
CA THR A 136 4.68 -0.24 32.35
C THR A 136 5.84 -0.64 31.42
N GLU A 137 7.02 -0.93 31.98
CA GLU A 137 8.15 -1.45 31.19
C GLU A 137 7.78 -2.73 30.42
N ALA A 138 6.97 -3.61 31.02
CA ALA A 138 6.49 -4.81 30.35
C ALA A 138 5.62 -4.48 29.12
N ASP A 139 4.81 -3.42 29.20
CA ASP A 139 4.00 -2.95 28.07
C ASP A 139 4.88 -2.32 26.99
N LEU A 140 5.89 -1.54 27.38
CA LEU A 140 6.84 -0.92 26.46
C LEU A 140 7.66 -1.97 25.71
N ILE A 141 8.12 -3.02 26.38
CA ILE A 141 8.80 -4.17 25.75
C ILE A 141 7.90 -4.80 24.68
N LEU A 142 6.62 -5.02 24.99
CA LEU A 142 5.66 -5.59 24.03
C LEU A 142 5.40 -4.63 22.87
N ALA A 143 5.36 -3.33 23.12
CA ALA A 143 5.12 -2.31 22.11
C ALA A 143 6.31 -2.19 21.14
N GLU A 144 7.55 -2.13 21.64
CA GLU A 144 8.76 -2.09 20.80
C GLU A 144 8.98 -3.41 20.04
N TYR A 145 8.72 -4.53 20.71
CA TYR A 145 8.75 -5.82 20.05
C TYR A 145 7.69 -5.93 18.95
N GLY A 146 6.47 -5.45 19.23
CA GLY A 146 5.39 -5.33 18.25
C GLY A 146 5.76 -4.40 17.09
N ALA A 147 6.37 -3.25 17.36
CA ALA A 147 6.83 -2.31 16.34
C ALA A 147 7.87 -2.96 15.42
N THR A 148 8.78 -3.77 15.96
CA THR A 148 9.77 -4.52 15.17
C THR A 148 9.09 -5.53 14.24
N VAL A 149 8.12 -6.30 14.76
CA VAL A 149 7.33 -7.26 13.95
C VAL A 149 6.55 -6.55 12.84
N VAL A 150 5.89 -5.44 13.16
CA VAL A 150 5.19 -4.62 12.17
C VAL A 150 6.16 -4.10 11.11
N GLY A 151 7.35 -3.66 11.52
CA GLY A 151 8.37 -3.16 10.60
C GLY A 151 8.83 -4.24 9.60
N MET A 152 8.97 -5.48 10.04
CA MET A 152 9.28 -6.61 9.15
C MET A 152 8.18 -6.87 8.12
N GLU A 153 6.90 -6.86 8.53
CA GLU A 153 5.79 -7.04 7.59
C GLU A 153 5.69 -5.86 6.60
N MET A 154 5.92 -4.62 7.05
CA MET A 154 5.98 -3.45 6.15
C MET A 154 7.09 -3.55 5.10
N LEU A 155 8.26 -4.09 5.47
CA LEU A 155 9.35 -4.33 4.52
C LEU A 155 9.02 -5.45 3.55
N ARG A 156 8.37 -6.52 4.03
CA ARG A 156 7.91 -7.65 3.21
C ARG A 156 6.93 -7.18 2.14
N ASP A 157 5.89 -6.45 2.52
CA ASP A 157 4.89 -5.88 1.62
C ASP A 157 5.54 -4.97 0.57
N ARG A 158 6.45 -4.11 1.00
CA ARG A 158 7.19 -3.22 0.08
C ARG A 158 8.01 -4.02 -0.93
N THR A 159 8.66 -5.09 -0.49
CA THR A 159 9.48 -5.95 -1.36
C THR A 159 8.62 -6.68 -2.37
N GLN A 160 7.49 -7.26 -1.93
CA GLN A 160 6.52 -7.91 -2.81
C GLN A 160 5.96 -6.93 -3.85
N GLN A 161 5.65 -5.69 -3.45
CA GLN A 161 5.17 -4.69 -4.40
C GLN A 161 6.24 -4.33 -5.44
N ILE A 162 7.50 -4.17 -5.03
CA ILE A 162 8.62 -3.93 -5.95
C ILE A 162 8.77 -5.10 -6.92
N GLU A 163 8.69 -6.35 -6.43
CA GLU A 163 8.77 -7.55 -7.26
C GLU A 163 7.62 -7.63 -8.28
N ILE A 164 6.40 -7.32 -7.88
CA ILE A 164 5.22 -7.27 -8.76
C ILE A 164 5.42 -6.21 -9.85
N GLU A 165 5.84 -4.99 -9.49
CA GLU A 165 6.09 -3.94 -10.49
C GLU A 165 7.26 -4.30 -11.42
N ALA A 166 8.33 -4.89 -10.90
CA ALA A 166 9.45 -5.37 -11.71
C ALA A 166 9.01 -6.47 -12.69
N ARG A 167 8.17 -7.41 -12.24
CA ARG A 167 7.61 -8.47 -13.09
C ARG A 167 6.71 -7.92 -14.18
N LYS A 168 5.85 -6.93 -13.87
CA LYS A 168 5.02 -6.26 -14.88
C LYS A 168 5.88 -5.60 -15.95
N LYS A 169 6.94 -4.87 -15.57
CA LYS A 169 7.88 -4.26 -16.52
C LYS A 169 8.64 -5.30 -17.34
N ALA A 170 9.15 -6.35 -16.71
CA ALA A 170 9.85 -7.44 -17.38
C ALA A 170 8.97 -8.14 -18.44
N THR A 171 7.69 -8.36 -18.13
CA THR A 171 6.72 -8.95 -19.07
C THR A 171 6.57 -8.08 -20.33
N VAL A 172 6.51 -6.75 -20.16
CA VAL A 172 6.47 -5.80 -21.29
C VAL A 172 7.75 -5.88 -22.12
N GLN A 173 8.91 -5.83 -21.48
CA GLN A 173 10.21 -5.87 -22.15
C GLN A 173 10.41 -7.17 -22.95
N ILE A 174 10.05 -8.32 -22.38
CA ILE A 174 10.10 -9.61 -23.07
C ILE A 174 9.18 -9.58 -24.30
N ALA A 175 7.95 -9.10 -24.17
CA ALA A 175 7.03 -9.04 -25.31
C ALA A 175 7.54 -8.12 -26.42
N LEU A 176 8.09 -6.95 -26.08
CA LEU A 176 8.70 -6.03 -27.04
C LEU A 176 9.88 -6.68 -27.78
N ALA A 177 10.74 -7.41 -27.06
CA ALA A 177 11.87 -8.13 -27.65
C ALA A 177 11.45 -9.25 -28.64
N THR A 178 10.21 -9.76 -28.54
CA THR A 178 9.69 -10.75 -29.50
C THR A 178 9.12 -10.11 -30.78
N LEU A 179 8.95 -8.79 -30.82
CA LEU A 179 8.46 -8.09 -32.00
C LEU A 179 9.59 -7.88 -33.01
N SER A 180 9.29 -8.09 -34.29
CA SER A 180 10.12 -7.62 -35.39
C SER A 180 10.02 -6.11 -35.54
N PHE A 181 10.98 -5.49 -36.24
CA PHE A 181 10.98 -4.05 -36.51
C PHE A 181 9.64 -3.53 -37.09
N SER A 182 9.05 -4.27 -38.04
CA SER A 182 7.76 -3.90 -38.63
C SER A 182 6.60 -4.03 -37.62
N GLU A 183 6.66 -5.02 -36.72
CA GLU A 183 5.66 -5.20 -35.66
C GLU A 183 5.79 -4.14 -34.56
N VAL A 184 6.99 -3.68 -34.22
CA VAL A 184 7.19 -2.54 -33.32
C VAL A 184 6.58 -1.27 -33.91
N LYS A 185 6.82 -0.99 -35.20
CA LYS A 185 6.20 0.13 -35.91
C LYS A 185 4.66 0.01 -35.93
N ALA A 186 4.15 -1.20 -36.14
CA ALA A 186 2.72 -1.48 -36.07
C ALA A 186 2.17 -1.20 -34.67
N ALA A 187 2.84 -1.71 -33.63
CA ALA A 187 2.47 -1.49 -32.23
C ALA A 187 2.34 0.00 -31.91
N LYS A 188 3.36 0.81 -32.24
CA LYS A 188 3.31 2.27 -32.05
C LYS A 188 2.10 2.91 -32.72
N SER A 189 1.82 2.49 -33.96
CA SER A 189 0.69 3.03 -34.74
C SER A 189 -0.67 2.63 -34.16
N ILE A 190 -0.79 1.41 -33.63
CA ILE A 190 -1.99 0.90 -32.98
C ILE A 190 -2.27 1.68 -31.69
N PHE A 191 -1.28 1.79 -30.81
CA PHE A 191 -1.47 2.39 -29.50
C PHE A 191 -1.53 3.92 -29.55
N ALA A 192 -1.01 4.57 -30.60
CA ALA A 192 -1.24 5.99 -30.84
C ALA A 192 -2.70 6.33 -31.22
N GLU A 193 -3.48 5.35 -31.69
CA GLU A 193 -4.90 5.53 -32.05
C GLU A 193 -5.85 5.14 -30.91
N LEU A 194 -5.31 4.67 -29.78
CA LEU A 194 -6.07 4.41 -28.56
C LEU A 194 -6.15 5.69 -27.72
N GLU A 195 -7.36 6.13 -27.40
CA GLU A 195 -7.61 7.22 -26.45
C GLU A 195 -7.59 6.68 -25.01
N GLY A 196 -6.39 6.43 -24.47
CA GLY A 196 -6.20 5.90 -23.11
C GLY A 196 -5.85 4.42 -23.08
N SER A 197 -6.45 3.66 -22.16
CA SER A 197 -6.13 2.24 -21.94
C SER A 197 -7.07 1.24 -22.63
N GLU A 198 -8.11 1.71 -23.32
CA GLU A 198 -9.03 0.87 -24.09
C GLU A 198 -9.64 1.60 -25.28
N GLY A 199 -10.07 0.85 -26.30
CA GLY A 199 -10.72 1.45 -27.47
C GLY A 199 -10.89 0.50 -28.66
N LEU A 200 -11.58 1.02 -29.69
CA LEU A 200 -11.89 0.28 -30.91
C LEU A 200 -10.87 0.59 -32.00
N LEU A 201 -10.28 -0.47 -32.58
CA LEU A 201 -9.25 -0.36 -33.61
C LEU A 201 -9.69 -1.00 -34.91
N VAL A 202 -9.47 -0.29 -36.02
CA VAL A 202 -9.74 -0.79 -37.37
C VAL A 202 -8.41 -1.03 -38.09
N ALA A 203 -8.00 -2.30 -38.17
CA ALA A 203 -6.69 -2.69 -38.66
C ALA A 203 -6.37 -2.22 -40.10
N SER A 204 -7.37 -2.12 -40.99
CA SER A 204 -7.17 -1.60 -42.35
C SER A 204 -6.75 -0.12 -42.35
N LYS A 205 -7.42 0.71 -41.55
CA LYS A 205 -7.12 2.15 -41.43
C LYS A 205 -5.70 2.40 -40.92
N ILE A 206 -5.26 1.58 -39.96
CA ILE A 206 -3.91 1.65 -39.40
C ILE A 206 -2.87 1.17 -40.42
N ALA A 207 -3.16 0.08 -41.16
CA ALA A 207 -2.29 -0.47 -42.19
C ALA A 207 -1.99 0.58 -43.28
N ASP A 208 -3.03 1.26 -43.77
CA ASP A 208 -2.92 2.27 -44.82
C ASP A 208 -2.11 3.49 -44.35
N ARG A 209 -2.37 3.98 -43.12
CA ARG A 209 -1.66 5.14 -42.55
C ARG A 209 -0.19 4.84 -42.27
N ALA A 210 0.10 3.69 -41.67
CA ALA A 210 1.46 3.31 -41.28
C ALA A 210 2.29 2.70 -42.43
N LYS A 211 1.66 2.49 -43.61
CA LYS A 211 2.23 1.84 -44.79
C LYS A 211 2.81 0.46 -44.45
N ILE A 212 2.02 -0.37 -43.76
CA ILE A 212 2.36 -1.74 -43.36
C ILE A 212 1.24 -2.70 -43.76
N THR A 213 1.50 -4.00 -43.82
CA THR A 213 0.45 -4.98 -44.12
C THR A 213 -0.43 -5.24 -42.90
N ARG A 214 -1.71 -5.55 -43.13
CA ARG A 214 -2.66 -5.92 -42.07
C ARG A 214 -2.19 -7.14 -41.25
N SER A 215 -1.44 -8.06 -41.86
CA SER A 215 -0.89 -9.24 -41.17
C SER A 215 0.11 -8.87 -40.07
N VAL A 216 0.92 -7.82 -40.28
CA VAL A 216 1.88 -7.33 -39.26
C VAL A 216 1.14 -6.78 -38.05
N ILE A 217 0.04 -6.04 -38.25
CA ILE A 217 -0.81 -5.54 -37.15
C ILE A 217 -1.40 -6.69 -36.34
N VAL A 218 -1.99 -7.68 -37.02
CA VAL A 218 -2.61 -8.83 -36.34
C VAL A 218 -1.57 -9.64 -35.58
N ASN A 219 -0.37 -9.84 -36.14
CA ASN A 219 0.70 -10.55 -35.46
C ASN A 219 1.22 -9.80 -34.22
N ALA A 220 1.40 -8.49 -34.30
CA ALA A 220 1.79 -7.67 -33.16
C ALA A 220 0.76 -7.76 -32.02
N LEU A 221 -0.53 -7.63 -32.35
CA LEU A 221 -1.63 -7.78 -31.37
C LEU A 221 -1.65 -9.17 -30.74
N ARG A 222 -1.49 -10.23 -31.54
CA ARG A 222 -1.45 -11.61 -31.06
C ARG A 222 -0.28 -11.82 -30.07
N LYS A 223 0.90 -11.27 -30.35
CA LYS A 223 2.06 -11.37 -29.43
C LYS A 223 1.81 -10.68 -28.11
N PHE A 224 1.20 -9.49 -28.10
CA PHE A 224 0.83 -8.81 -26.86
C PHE A 224 -0.27 -9.53 -26.07
N GLU A 225 -1.27 -10.10 -26.76
CA GLU A 225 -2.34 -10.88 -26.13
C GLU A 225 -1.78 -12.19 -25.53
N SER A 226 -0.91 -12.89 -26.25
CA SER A 226 -0.21 -14.08 -25.74
C SER A 226 0.66 -13.77 -24.51
N ALA A 227 1.23 -12.56 -24.42
CA ALA A 227 2.01 -12.11 -23.27
C ALA A 227 1.13 -11.60 -22.10
N GLY A 228 -0.21 -11.60 -22.25
CA GLY A 228 -1.14 -11.10 -21.24
C GLY A 228 -1.09 -9.58 -21.03
N LEU A 229 -0.55 -8.83 -22.01
CA LEU A 229 -0.39 -7.38 -21.92
C LEU A 229 -1.64 -6.64 -22.40
N ILE A 230 -2.41 -7.26 -23.29
CA ILE A 230 -3.69 -6.76 -23.77
C ILE A 230 -4.74 -7.87 -23.79
N GLN A 231 -5.99 -7.46 -23.84
CA GLN A 231 -7.12 -8.31 -24.19
C GLN A 231 -7.75 -7.79 -25.49
N SER A 232 -7.98 -8.67 -26.46
CA SER A 232 -8.64 -8.31 -27.71
C SER A 232 -10.00 -8.98 -27.84
N LYS A 233 -10.97 -8.27 -28.42
CA LYS A 233 -12.30 -8.80 -28.77
C LYS A 233 -12.67 -8.37 -30.17
N SER A 234 -12.75 -9.33 -31.09
CA SER A 234 -13.19 -9.07 -32.47
C SER A 234 -14.66 -8.68 -32.51
N LEU A 235 -14.99 -7.60 -33.21
CA LEU A 235 -16.35 -7.15 -33.52
C LEU A 235 -16.65 -7.31 -35.03
N GLY A 236 -15.92 -8.20 -35.70
CA GLY A 236 -16.04 -8.45 -37.13
C GLY A 236 -15.66 -7.22 -37.96
N MET A 237 -16.56 -6.80 -38.85
CA MET A 237 -16.31 -5.66 -39.75
C MET A 237 -16.16 -4.32 -39.04
N LYS A 238 -16.67 -4.20 -37.80
CA LYS A 238 -16.56 -2.96 -37.01
C LYS A 238 -15.15 -2.73 -36.43
N GLY A 239 -14.29 -3.74 -36.46
CA GLY A 239 -12.94 -3.69 -35.92
C GLY A 239 -12.73 -4.61 -34.71
N THR A 240 -11.68 -4.35 -33.96
CA THR A 240 -11.30 -5.11 -32.77
C THR A 240 -11.25 -4.16 -31.57
N HIS A 241 -11.99 -4.49 -30.52
CA HIS A 241 -11.87 -3.78 -29.25
C HIS A 241 -10.62 -4.28 -28.52
N ILE A 242 -9.79 -3.37 -28.02
CA ILE A 242 -8.57 -3.70 -27.29
C ILE A 242 -8.60 -3.02 -25.92
N LYS A 243 -8.18 -3.75 -24.90
CA LYS A 243 -7.96 -3.25 -23.55
C LYS A 243 -6.54 -3.56 -23.10
N VAL A 244 -5.81 -2.55 -22.66
CA VAL A 244 -4.47 -2.68 -22.09
C VAL A 244 -4.58 -3.16 -20.65
N LEU A 245 -3.93 -4.29 -20.34
CA LEU A 245 -3.93 -4.89 -19.01
C LEU A 245 -2.72 -4.46 -18.18
N ASN A 246 -1.59 -4.21 -18.84
CA ASN A 246 -0.35 -3.80 -18.17
C ASN A 246 -0.13 -2.29 -18.29
N PRO A 247 -0.07 -1.53 -17.18
CA PRO A 247 0.04 -0.08 -17.22
C PRO A 247 1.37 0.42 -17.82
N TYR A 248 2.42 -0.41 -17.83
CA TYR A 248 3.73 -0.03 -18.36
C TYR A 248 3.86 -0.21 -19.87
N LEU A 249 2.89 -0.83 -20.54
CA LEU A 249 3.00 -1.14 -21.97
C LEU A 249 3.20 0.12 -22.82
N LEU A 250 2.37 1.14 -22.62
CA LEU A 250 2.40 2.36 -23.41
C LEU A 250 3.69 3.17 -23.17
N GLU A 251 4.10 3.27 -21.91
CA GLU A 251 5.32 3.97 -21.51
C GLU A 251 6.57 3.31 -22.12
N GLU A 252 6.73 2.00 -21.95
CA GLU A 252 7.89 1.28 -22.45
C GLU A 252 7.91 1.25 -23.99
N LEU A 253 6.75 1.17 -24.65
CA LEU A 253 6.66 1.24 -26.11
C LEU A 253 7.11 2.60 -26.69
N GLN A 254 6.87 3.70 -25.97
CA GLN A 254 7.36 5.03 -26.35
C GLN A 254 8.89 5.14 -26.23
N ARG A 255 9.49 4.46 -25.24
CA ARG A 255 10.94 4.45 -25.01
C ARG A 255 11.73 3.65 -26.04
N VAL A 256 11.09 2.73 -26.76
CA VAL A 256 11.72 2.04 -27.88
C VAL A 256 11.93 3.06 -29.00
N GLU A 257 13.07 3.76 -29.01
CA GLU A 257 13.51 4.54 -30.16
C GLU A 257 13.93 3.60 -31.31
N ASN A 258 13.87 4.13 -32.53
CA ASN A 258 13.98 3.36 -33.78
C ASN A 258 15.28 2.54 -33.90
#